data_AF-A0A6J6AHD2-F1
#
_entry.id   AF-A0A6J6AHD2-F1
#
_cell.length_a   1.000
_cell.length_b   1.000
_cell.length_c   1.000
_cell.angle_alpha   90.00
_cell.angle_beta   90.00
_cell.angle_gamma   90.00
#
_symmetry.space_group_name_H-M   'P 1'
#
loop_
_entity.id
_entity.type
_entity.pdbx_description
1 polymer ?
#
loop_
_entity_poly.entity_id
_entity_poly.type
_entity_poly.pdbx_seq_one_letter_code
_entity_poly.pdbx_strand_id
1 'polypeptide(L)'
;MVAGETSFLQVGEIAMGVAAPMCQAWLHLKHSPAVADRVVLVGDRIVGASLTELGLVSEIVADSDVAQRARDVADHIASHPQRGRDGISRTWDSLRGRIDNPDEWFANLIRKF
;
A
#
# COMPACT_ATOMS: atom_id res chain seq x y z
N MET A 1 1.39 -7.41 -2.87
CA MET A 1 1.17 -6.47 -3.98
C MET A 1 2.11 -6.88 -5.10
N VAL A 2 1.59 -7.14 -6.30
CA VAL A 2 2.38 -7.55 -7.48
C VAL A 2 2.67 -6.31 -8.32
N ALA A 3 3.89 -6.14 -8.80
CA ALA A 3 4.25 -5.05 -9.72
C ALA A 3 5.05 -5.55 -10.93
N GLY A 4 5.06 -4.76 -11.99
CA GLY A 4 5.82 -5.03 -13.22
C GLY A 4 7.27 -4.58 -13.11
N GLU A 5 8.15 -5.17 -13.92
CA GLU A 5 9.58 -4.83 -14.00
C GLU A 5 9.84 -3.34 -14.28
N THR A 6 8.96 -2.68 -15.06
CA THR A 6 9.13 -1.25 -15.38
C THR A 6 8.37 -0.32 -14.44
N SER A 7 7.64 -0.88 -13.46
CA SER A 7 6.85 -0.11 -12.51
C SER A 7 7.74 0.60 -11.48
N PHE A 8 7.25 1.74 -10.98
CA PHE A 8 7.89 2.47 -9.89
C PHE A 8 6.87 2.96 -8.87
N LEU A 9 7.31 3.12 -7.63
CA LEU A 9 6.57 3.85 -6.59
C LEU A 9 7.29 5.16 -6.30
N GLN A 10 6.54 6.25 -6.19
CA GLN A 10 7.07 7.56 -5.81
C GLN A 10 6.01 8.34 -5.03
N VAL A 11 6.44 9.00 -3.96
CA VAL A 11 5.69 10.06 -3.26
C VAL A 11 6.42 11.36 -3.55
N GLY A 12 5.92 12.13 -4.52
CA GLY A 12 6.62 13.27 -5.13
C GLY A 12 6.29 14.63 -4.51
N GLU A 13 5.34 14.68 -3.57
CA GLU A 13 4.79 15.92 -3.02
C GLU A 13 5.86 16.77 -2.33
N ILE A 14 6.87 16.15 -1.71
CA ILE A 14 7.97 16.86 -1.08
C ILE A 14 8.78 17.71 -2.08
N ALA A 15 8.96 17.22 -3.31
CA ALA A 15 9.64 17.97 -4.37
C ALA A 15 8.80 19.15 -4.88
N MET A 16 7.48 19.11 -4.68
CA MET A 16 6.55 20.21 -4.97
C MET A 16 6.40 21.18 -3.80
N GLY A 17 7.04 20.92 -2.66
CA GLY A 17 6.88 21.71 -1.43
C GLY A 17 5.51 21.52 -0.75
N VAL A 18 4.84 20.40 -1.01
CA VAL A 18 3.51 20.08 -0.46
C VAL A 18 3.60 18.83 0.42
N ALA A 19 2.79 18.77 1.47
CA ALA A 19 2.71 17.57 2.30
C ALA A 19 2.02 16.41 1.56
N ALA A 20 2.45 15.17 1.81
CA ALA A 20 1.79 13.94 1.36
C ALA A 20 1.07 13.23 2.53
N PRO A 21 0.12 13.88 3.23
CA PRO A 21 -0.42 13.36 4.50
C PRO A 21 -1.02 11.96 4.33
N MET A 22 -1.60 11.70 3.16
CA MET A 22 -2.22 10.43 2.80
C MET A 22 -1.21 9.29 2.62
N CYS A 23 -0.20 9.51 1.78
CA CYS A 23 0.86 8.53 1.55
C CYS A 23 1.64 8.28 2.84
N GLN A 24 1.97 9.34 3.57
CA GLN A 24 2.71 9.26 4.82
C GLN A 24 1.94 8.45 5.87
N ALA A 25 0.67 8.77 6.12
CA ALA A 25 -0.14 8.03 7.09
C ALA A 25 -0.29 6.54 6.71
N TRP A 26 -0.54 6.23 5.44
CA TRP A 26 -0.66 4.86 4.98
C TRP A 26 0.65 4.07 5.11
N LEU A 27 1.79 4.69 4.75
CA LEU A 27 3.10 4.05 4.84
C LEU A 27 3.51 3.75 6.28
N HIS A 28 3.36 4.69 7.22
CA HIS A 28 3.66 4.44 8.64
C HIS A 28 2.72 3.41 9.27
N LEU A 29 1.55 3.19 8.69
CA LEU A 29 0.59 2.18 9.16
C LEU A 29 0.91 0.76 8.67
N LYS A 30 1.66 0.64 7.57
CA LYS A 30 1.97 -0.63 6.89
C LYS A 30 3.44 -1.04 6.96
N HIS A 31 4.34 -0.09 7.16
CA HIS A 31 5.78 -0.29 7.15
C HIS A 31 6.43 0.32 8.40
N SER A 32 7.71 0.01 8.61
CA SER A 32 8.48 0.66 9.66
C SER A 32 8.61 2.17 9.39
N PRO A 33 8.79 2.99 10.44
CA PRO A 33 9.02 4.42 10.25
C PRO A 33 10.18 4.73 9.30
N ALA A 34 11.27 3.97 9.37
CA ALA A 34 12.42 4.14 8.48
C ALA A 34 12.09 3.92 6.99
N VAL A 35 11.27 2.91 6.66
CA VAL A 35 10.85 2.67 5.27
C VAL A 35 9.87 3.76 4.82
N ALA A 36 8.92 4.13 5.67
CA ALA A 36 7.97 5.20 5.37
C ALA A 36 8.70 6.53 5.09
N ASP A 37 9.62 6.94 5.97
CA ASP A 37 10.44 8.14 5.82
C ASP A 37 11.33 8.09 4.58
N ARG A 38 11.93 6.92 4.28
CA ARG A 38 12.73 6.72 3.05
C ARG A 38 11.90 7.01 1.80
N VAL A 39 10.63 6.62 1.78
CA VAL A 39 9.74 6.83 0.64
C VAL A 39 9.30 8.29 0.55
N VAL A 40 8.82 8.90 1.66
CA VAL A 40 8.19 10.23 1.63
C VAL A 40 9.18 11.39 1.68
N LEU A 41 10.33 11.24 2.35
CA LEU A 41 11.29 12.34 2.54
C LEU A 41 12.37 12.39 1.46
N VAL A 42 12.69 11.28 0.81
CA VAL A 42 13.62 11.29 -0.33
C VAL A 42 12.89 11.67 -1.61
N GLY A 43 11.66 11.18 -1.79
CA GLY A 43 10.79 11.54 -2.91
C GLY A 43 11.27 11.11 -4.29
N ASP A 44 12.23 10.19 -4.38
CA ASP A 44 12.72 9.58 -5.62
C ASP A 44 11.84 8.42 -6.09
N ARG A 45 12.07 7.96 -7.33
CA ARG A 45 11.42 6.76 -7.85
C ARG A 45 12.11 5.52 -7.30
N ILE A 46 11.35 4.64 -6.68
CA ILE A 46 11.81 3.33 -6.25
C ILE A 46 11.37 2.31 -7.30
N VAL A 47 12.31 1.53 -7.82
CA VAL A 47 12.09 0.64 -8.97
C VAL A 47 12.56 -0.78 -8.70
N GLY A 48 12.01 -1.74 -9.46
CA GLY A 48 12.53 -3.11 -9.55
C GLY A 48 12.77 -3.77 -8.18
N ALA A 49 13.97 -4.34 -8.01
CA ALA A 49 14.35 -5.11 -6.83
C ALA A 49 14.20 -4.32 -5.51
N SER A 50 14.46 -3.01 -5.51
CA SER A 50 14.37 -2.18 -4.31
C SER A 50 12.94 -2.11 -3.75
N LEU A 51 11.91 -2.23 -4.60
CA LEU A 51 10.53 -2.30 -4.13
C LEU A 51 10.30 -3.56 -3.26
N THR A 52 10.89 -4.68 -3.64
CA THR A 52 10.76 -5.96 -2.92
C THR A 52 11.62 -5.98 -1.67
N GLU A 53 12.85 -5.47 -1.74
CA GLU A 53 13.78 -5.40 -0.60
C GLU A 53 13.22 -4.53 0.54
N LEU A 54 12.55 -3.43 0.21
CA LEU A 54 11.87 -2.56 1.17
C LEU A 54 10.52 -3.14 1.65
N GLY A 55 10.07 -4.26 1.07
CA GLY A 55 8.79 -4.88 1.35
C GLY A 55 7.58 -4.05 0.90
N LEU A 56 7.77 -3.11 -0.04
CA LEU A 56 6.71 -2.29 -0.61
C LEU A 56 5.83 -3.13 -1.54
N VAL A 57 6.44 -4.05 -2.29
CA VAL A 57 5.76 -5.08 -3.09
C VAL A 57 6.13 -6.46 -2.57
N SER A 58 5.28 -7.46 -2.86
CA SER A 58 5.58 -8.86 -2.53
C SER A 58 6.39 -9.56 -3.62
N GLU A 59 6.22 -9.16 -4.88
CA GLU A 59 6.93 -9.73 -6.02
C GLU A 59 6.93 -8.76 -7.22
N ILE A 60 7.96 -8.89 -8.04
CA ILE A 60 8.09 -8.26 -9.36
C ILE A 60 7.97 -9.36 -10.42
N VAL A 61 7.16 -9.12 -11.44
CA VAL A 61 6.98 -10.01 -12.59
C VAL A 61 7.12 -9.23 -13.90
N ALA A 62 7.22 -9.92 -15.04
CA ALA A 62 7.17 -9.28 -16.34
C ALA A 62 5.90 -8.42 -16.47
N ASP A 63 5.99 -7.26 -17.11
CA ASP A 63 4.88 -6.30 -17.19
C ASP A 63 3.60 -6.90 -17.78
N SER A 64 3.74 -7.82 -18.74
CA SER A 64 2.61 -8.56 -19.34
C SER A 64 1.88 -9.48 -18.38
N ASP A 65 2.55 -9.90 -17.31
CA ASP A 65 2.10 -10.99 -16.44
C ASP A 65 1.46 -10.47 -15.16
N VAL A 66 1.61 -9.17 -14.85
CA VAL A 66 1.11 -8.55 -13.61
C VAL A 66 -0.36 -8.87 -13.36
N ALA A 67 -1.22 -8.71 -14.37
CA ALA A 67 -2.66 -8.95 -14.23
C ALA A 67 -2.97 -10.42 -13.97
N GLN A 68 -2.28 -11.34 -14.65
CA GLN A 68 -2.49 -12.76 -14.44
C GLN A 68 -2.00 -13.17 -13.04
N ARG A 69 -0.80 -12.74 -12.67
CA ARG A 69 -0.23 -13.05 -11.37
C ARG A 69 -1.06 -12.51 -10.22
N ALA A 70 -1.61 -11.29 -10.35
CA ALA A 70 -2.53 -10.73 -9.37
C ALA A 70 -3.80 -11.59 -9.19
N ARG A 71 -4.34 -12.16 -10.28
CA ARG A 71 -5.47 -13.10 -10.21
C ARG A 71 -5.07 -14.39 -9.52
N ASP A 72 -3.92 -14.97 -9.85
CA ASP A 72 -3.45 -16.20 -9.21
C ASP A 72 -3.32 -16.03 -7.68
N VAL A 73 -2.80 -14.87 -7.24
CA VAL A 73 -2.73 -14.53 -5.80
C VAL A 73 -4.13 -14.39 -5.20
N ALA A 74 -5.06 -13.72 -5.89
CA ALA A 74 -6.43 -13.56 -5.42
C ALA A 74 -7.17 -14.90 -5.32
N ASP A 75 -7.01 -15.77 -6.32
CA ASP A 75 -7.59 -17.12 -6.35
C ASP A 75 -7.00 -17.99 -5.23
N HIS A 76 -5.69 -17.88 -4.98
CA HIS A 76 -5.06 -18.55 -3.85
C HIS A 76 -5.67 -18.10 -2.52
N ILE A 77 -5.82 -16.79 -2.31
CA ILE A 77 -6.47 -16.25 -1.11
C ILE A 77 -7.91 -16.78 -1.01
N ALA A 78 -8.67 -16.75 -2.10
CA ALA A 78 -10.07 -17.19 -2.14
C ALA A 78 -10.22 -18.71 -1.89
N SER A 79 -9.21 -19.51 -2.23
CA SER A 79 -9.18 -20.97 -2.01
C SER A 79 -9.20 -21.36 -0.53
N HIS A 80 -8.83 -20.44 0.38
CA HIS A 80 -8.89 -20.71 1.81
C HIS A 80 -10.35 -20.81 2.32
N PRO A 81 -10.60 -21.62 3.37
CA PRO A 81 -11.94 -21.78 3.95
C PRO A 81 -12.58 -20.43 4.30
N GLN A 82 -13.83 -20.24 3.88
CA GLN A 82 -14.57 -18.98 4.08
C GLN A 82 -14.57 -18.54 5.55
N ARG A 83 -14.78 -19.47 6.49
CA ARG A 83 -14.74 -19.18 7.92
C ARG A 83 -13.41 -18.55 8.37
N GLY A 84 -12.29 -18.98 7.81
CA GLY A 84 -10.97 -18.42 8.10
C GLY A 84 -10.83 -17.00 7.56
N ARG A 85 -11.25 -16.78 6.30
CA ARG A 85 -11.25 -15.45 5.67
C ARG A 85 -12.12 -14.45 6.44
N ASP A 86 -13.33 -14.85 6.81
CA ASP A 86 -14.24 -14.01 7.61
C ASP A 86 -13.66 -13.70 8.99
N GLY A 87 -12.97 -14.67 9.60
CA GLY A 87 -12.28 -14.50 10.88
C GLY A 87 -11.18 -13.44 10.81
N ILE A 88 -10.31 -13.52 9.79
CA ILE A 88 -9.25 -12.52 9.56
C ILE A 88 -9.85 -11.13 9.34
N SER A 89 -10.89 -11.02 8.52
CA SER A 89 -11.57 -9.74 8.27
C SER A 89 -12.14 -9.14 9.56
N ARG A 90 -12.85 -9.93 10.37
CA ARG A 90 -13.45 -9.45 11.63
C ARG A 90 -12.39 -9.00 12.64
N THR A 91 -11.29 -9.74 12.77
CA THR A 91 -10.20 -9.35 13.67
C THR A 91 -9.61 -8.01 13.26
N TRP A 92 -9.37 -7.83 11.96
CA TRP A 92 -8.87 -6.55 11.45
C TRP A 92 -9.82 -5.39 11.73
N ASP A 93 -11.12 -5.58 11.44
CA ASP A 93 -12.16 -4.59 11.73
C ASP A 93 -12.21 -4.23 13.22
N SER A 94 -12.06 -5.22 14.12
CA SER A 94 -12.06 -4.96 15.57
C SER A 94 -10.84 -4.20 16.09
N LEU A 95 -9.67 -4.42 15.49
CA LEU A 95 -8.42 -3.81 15.96
C LEU A 95 -8.22 -2.39 15.43
N ARG A 96 -8.74 -2.09 14.25
CA ARG A 96 -8.54 -0.80 13.58
C ARG A 96 -9.80 0.05 13.41
N GLY A 97 -10.97 -0.51 13.72
CA GLY A 97 -12.25 0.11 13.40
C GLY A 97 -12.53 0.12 11.90
N ARG A 98 -13.73 0.54 11.54
CA ARG A 98 -14.10 0.83 10.14
C ARG A 98 -14.20 2.33 9.95
N ILE A 99 -13.79 2.80 8.77
CA ILE A 99 -14.13 4.14 8.32
C ILE A 99 -15.44 4.01 7.55
N ASP A 100 -16.53 4.42 8.17
CA ASP A 100 -17.88 4.27 7.60
C ASP A 100 -18.11 5.18 6.39
N ASN A 101 -17.50 6.38 6.40
CA ASN A 101 -17.50 7.32 5.28
C ASN A 101 -16.07 7.78 4.97
N PRO A 102 -15.35 7.07 4.07
CA PRO A 102 -13.98 7.39 3.71
C PRO A 102 -13.84 8.82 3.16
N ASP A 103 -14.76 9.26 2.30
CA ASP A 103 -14.69 10.57 1.67
C ASP A 103 -14.80 11.71 2.70
N GLU A 104 -15.72 11.60 3.65
CA GLU A 104 -15.84 12.57 4.75
C GLU A 104 -14.64 12.52 5.69
N TRP A 105 -14.14 11.32 6.00
CA TRP A 105 -12.93 11.16 6.81
C TRP A 105 -11.74 11.87 6.15
N PHE A 106 -11.56 11.70 4.83
CA PHE A 106 -10.52 12.37 4.05
C PHE A 106 -10.71 13.88 3.99
N ALA A 107 -11.92 14.37 3.73
CA ALA A 107 -12.22 15.80 3.70
C ALA A 107 -11.88 16.48 5.05
N ASN A 108 -12.21 15.80 6.16
CA ASN A 108 -11.90 16.28 7.50
C ASN A 108 -10.39 16.22 7.82
N LEU A 109 -9.66 15.23 7.30
CA LEU A 109 -8.20 15.16 7.44
C LEU A 109 -7.53 16.33 6.73
N ILE A 110 -7.92 16.61 5.48
CA ILE A 110 -7.34 17.70 4.68
C ILE A 110 -7.60 19.05 5.33
N ARG A 111 -8.80 19.30 5.89
CA ARG A 111 -9.11 20.58 6.57
C ARG A 111 -8.26 20.87 7.82
N LYS A 112 -7.52 19.89 8.34
CA LYS A 112 -6.64 20.05 9.50
C LYS A 112 -5.22 20.51 9.14
N PHE A 113 -4.88 20.50 7.85
CA PHE A 113 -3.59 20.96 7.31
C PHE A 113 -3.81 22.23 6.48
#